data_AF-A0A6J7GGF6-F1
#
_entry.id   AF-A0A6J7GGF6-F1
#
_cell.length_a   1.000
_cell.length_b   1.000
_cell.length_c   1.000
_cell.angle_alpha   90.00
_cell.angle_beta   90.00
_cell.angle_gamma   90.00
#
_symmetry.space_group_name_H-M   'P 1'
#
loop_
_entity.id
_entity.type
_entity.pdbx_description
1 polymer ?
#
loop_
_entity_poly.entity_id
_entity_poly.type
_entity_poly.pdbx_seq_one_letter_code
_entity_poly.pdbx_strand_id
1 'polypeptide(L)'
;MKKFKATTYLAVSLSAILIISSSPSFGGENNSQSSEKSQQSSNNQSNDKSDSPELSSTYDSKYWGTPKRDISNKTDQQEYDRAQFAIPGIEVAATEVFATFPGRNAVTLAPMGSGDLIDHGGAVLNEIHIYPIFWGPTTAGFSASYKSSITNFFTAIQCGAGTPTLTCNGHSDAVKEYFRTKNKVSPIIKFSGVYTDTTNPPTSSPSTASIVAEAAKVVKASGGTLDPMGLYLVFTNNYPTRVNFCAWHSAGSYKPTSTSAATWFTVAYMPFVGTSAGCSSGNIPRPVGRPTFKTSQSVDSVINVTTHELYETMTDSLLNNRYAWYDSAGYENGDKCAWNYGSTINGYRVQSEYLNSTQSCPDLTSN
;
A
#
# COMPACT_ATOMS: atom_id res chain seq x y z
N MET A 1 -48.75 53.23 -6.83
CA MET A 1 -48.03 53.72 -8.04
C MET A 1 -47.33 52.54 -8.70
N LYS A 2 -47.67 52.28 -9.97
CA LYS A 2 -47.10 51.22 -10.82
C LYS A 2 -45.63 51.53 -11.16
N LYS A 3 -44.79 50.50 -11.25
CA LYS A 3 -43.90 50.26 -12.40
C LYS A 3 -43.34 48.83 -12.38
N PHE A 4 -43.78 48.05 -13.35
CA PHE A 4 -43.20 46.80 -13.83
C PHE A 4 -41.87 47.06 -14.57
N LYS A 5 -40.95 46.10 -14.54
CA LYS A 5 -40.24 45.61 -15.73
C LYS A 5 -39.71 44.20 -15.47
N ALA A 6 -40.04 43.31 -16.40
CA ALA A 6 -39.63 41.91 -16.50
C ALA A 6 -38.83 41.73 -17.81
N THR A 7 -37.86 40.82 -17.82
CA THR A 7 -37.28 40.07 -18.96
C THR A 7 -36.01 39.34 -18.47
N THR A 8 -35.57 38.13 -18.87
CA THR A 8 -36.05 37.01 -19.72
C THR A 8 -35.11 35.82 -19.44
N TYR A 9 -35.62 34.59 -19.60
CA TYR A 9 -34.88 33.32 -19.52
C TYR A 9 -33.86 33.11 -20.65
N LEU A 10 -32.78 32.38 -20.38
CA LEU A 10 -32.01 31.69 -21.42
C LEU A 10 -31.71 30.25 -20.97
N ALA A 11 -32.37 29.29 -21.60
CA ALA A 11 -32.03 27.87 -21.52
C ALA A 11 -31.04 27.56 -22.65
N VAL A 12 -29.91 26.92 -22.32
CA VAL A 12 -28.95 26.41 -23.32
C VAL A 12 -29.06 24.90 -23.34
N SER A 13 -29.63 24.39 -24.42
CA SER A 13 -29.57 22.99 -24.84
C SER A 13 -28.55 22.88 -25.96
N LEU A 14 -27.54 22.01 -25.82
CA LEU A 14 -26.69 21.61 -26.93
C LEU A 14 -26.46 20.10 -26.91
N SER A 15 -27.04 19.44 -27.91
CA SER A 15 -26.86 18.04 -28.28
C SER A 15 -25.49 17.84 -28.95
N ALA A 16 -24.79 16.76 -28.61
CA ALA A 16 -23.63 16.29 -29.36
C ALA A 16 -24.01 15.06 -30.19
N ILE A 17 -23.81 15.20 -31.50
CA ILE A 17 -24.15 14.26 -32.57
C ILE A 17 -23.03 13.24 -32.73
N LEU A 18 -23.43 11.97 -32.79
CA LEU A 18 -22.64 10.79 -33.13
C LEU A 18 -22.34 10.81 -34.65
N ILE A 19 -21.07 10.74 -35.05
CA ILE A 19 -20.68 10.51 -36.46
C ILE A 19 -20.04 9.14 -36.57
N ILE A 20 -20.82 8.21 -37.13
CA ILE A 20 -20.37 6.93 -37.68
C ILE A 20 -19.90 7.22 -39.11
N SER A 21 -18.70 6.78 -39.47
CA SER A 21 -18.29 6.70 -40.88
C SER A 21 -17.88 5.27 -41.19
N SER A 22 -18.46 4.75 -42.27
CA SER A 22 -18.33 3.38 -42.76
C SER A 22 -17.94 3.39 -44.24
N SER A 23 -17.09 2.41 -44.59
CA SER A 23 -16.97 1.73 -45.89
C SER A 23 -15.99 2.33 -46.93
N PRO A 24 -15.51 1.56 -47.95
CA PRO A 24 -15.64 0.11 -48.21
C PRO A 24 -14.33 -0.64 -48.58
N SER A 25 -14.41 -1.98 -48.55
CA SER A 25 -13.54 -2.93 -49.27
C SER A 25 -13.66 -2.83 -50.79
N PHE A 26 -12.58 -3.20 -51.50
CA PHE A 26 -12.65 -3.77 -52.85
C PHE A 26 -11.69 -4.96 -52.96
N GLY A 27 -12.22 -6.09 -53.43
CA GLY A 27 -11.45 -7.28 -53.80
C GLY A 27 -11.21 -7.36 -55.31
N GLY A 28 -10.33 -8.29 -55.70
CA GLY A 28 -10.10 -8.66 -57.10
C GLY A 28 -9.01 -9.73 -57.23
N GLU A 29 -9.43 -10.96 -57.49
CA GLU A 29 -8.60 -12.12 -57.88
C GLU A 29 -8.10 -11.98 -59.33
N ASN A 30 -6.93 -12.56 -59.65
CA ASN A 30 -6.72 -13.30 -60.90
C ASN A 30 -5.48 -14.21 -60.86
N ASN A 31 -5.67 -15.41 -61.42
CA ASN A 31 -4.74 -16.54 -61.57
C ASN A 31 -3.55 -16.29 -62.51
N SER A 32 -2.39 -16.89 -62.21
CA SER A 32 -1.61 -17.67 -63.20
C SER A 32 -0.47 -18.46 -62.53
N GLN A 33 -0.38 -19.75 -62.85
CA GLN A 33 0.72 -20.66 -62.52
C GLN A 33 2.00 -20.34 -63.33
N SER A 34 3.16 -20.42 -62.68
CA SER A 34 4.35 -21.07 -63.26
C SER A 34 5.40 -21.35 -62.18
N SER A 35 5.95 -22.56 -62.23
CA SER A 35 7.02 -23.12 -61.40
C SER A 35 8.37 -22.42 -61.59
N GLU A 36 9.14 -22.23 -60.50
CA GLU A 36 10.55 -22.65 -60.42
C GLU A 36 11.12 -22.47 -59.00
N LYS A 37 12.01 -23.39 -58.62
CA LYS A 37 12.73 -23.47 -57.34
C LYS A 37 13.80 -22.39 -57.26
N SER A 38 13.85 -21.65 -56.15
CA SER A 38 15.11 -21.17 -55.56
C SER A 38 14.92 -20.77 -54.09
N GLN A 39 15.88 -21.21 -53.28
CA GLN A 39 15.99 -20.93 -51.85
C GLN A 39 16.45 -19.49 -51.63
N GLN A 40 15.74 -18.69 -50.82
CA GLN A 40 16.35 -17.83 -49.78
C GLN A 40 15.30 -17.08 -48.96
N SER A 41 15.38 -17.28 -47.63
CA SER A 41 15.31 -16.24 -46.59
C SER A 41 14.31 -15.08 -46.76
N SER A 42 13.17 -15.17 -46.08
CA SER A 42 12.64 -14.14 -45.15
C SER A 42 11.15 -14.35 -44.94
N ASN A 43 10.76 -14.91 -43.79
CA ASN A 43 9.38 -14.76 -43.31
C ASN A 43 9.41 -13.92 -42.04
N ASN A 44 9.14 -12.63 -42.24
CA ASN A 44 8.47 -11.79 -41.25
C ASN A 44 7.12 -12.44 -40.95
N GLN A 45 7.05 -13.15 -39.83
CA GLN A 45 5.77 -13.51 -39.23
C GLN A 45 5.56 -12.56 -38.07
N SER A 46 4.69 -11.57 -38.30
CA SER A 46 4.05 -10.79 -37.26
C SER A 46 3.23 -11.75 -36.40
N ASN A 47 3.86 -12.34 -35.38
CA ASN A 47 3.14 -12.94 -34.28
C ASN A 47 2.59 -11.81 -33.43
N ASP A 48 1.32 -11.51 -33.67
CA ASP A 48 0.46 -10.79 -32.76
C ASP A 48 0.55 -11.50 -31.39
N LYS A 49 1.33 -10.92 -30.48
CA LYS A 49 1.56 -11.45 -29.13
C LYS A 49 0.41 -10.96 -28.25
N SER A 50 -0.80 -11.43 -28.51
CA SER A 50 -1.99 -11.06 -27.74
C SER A 50 -2.43 -12.13 -26.74
N ASP A 51 -1.55 -13.03 -26.28
CA ASP A 51 -1.89 -14.05 -25.27
C ASP A 51 -0.67 -14.44 -24.41
N SER A 52 0.02 -13.45 -23.80
CA SER A 52 0.88 -13.80 -22.66
C SER A 52 -0.03 -14.13 -21.48
N PRO A 53 0.03 -15.36 -20.93
CA PRO A 53 -0.86 -15.79 -19.86
C PRO A 53 -0.71 -14.91 -18.61
N GLU A 54 -1.84 -14.74 -17.93
CA GLU A 54 -2.05 -13.96 -16.71
C GLU A 54 -0.90 -14.11 -15.72
N LEU A 55 -0.23 -13.01 -15.37
CA LEU A 55 0.81 -13.00 -14.34
C LEU A 55 0.33 -13.40 -12.94
N SER A 56 -0.98 -13.54 -12.74
CA SER A 56 -1.53 -14.00 -11.48
C SER A 56 -1.24 -15.48 -11.16
N SER A 57 -0.82 -16.31 -12.13
CA SER A 57 -0.53 -17.73 -11.86
C SER A 57 0.95 -18.12 -12.03
N THR A 58 1.81 -17.19 -12.48
CA THR A 58 3.22 -17.49 -12.83
C THR A 58 4.25 -16.59 -12.14
N TYR A 59 3.80 -15.68 -11.26
CA TYR A 59 4.69 -14.97 -10.36
C TYR A 59 5.34 -15.98 -9.40
N ASP A 60 6.66 -16.05 -9.45
CA ASP A 60 7.46 -16.99 -8.69
C ASP A 60 8.81 -16.36 -8.31
N SER A 61 9.66 -17.15 -7.69
CA SER A 61 10.95 -16.73 -7.18
C SER A 61 11.94 -16.23 -8.25
N LYS A 62 11.71 -16.44 -9.55
CA LYS A 62 12.62 -15.95 -10.61
C LYS A 62 12.68 -14.43 -10.71
N TYR A 63 11.66 -13.73 -10.19
CA TYR A 63 11.63 -12.27 -10.13
C TYR A 63 12.26 -11.70 -8.86
N TRP A 64 12.69 -12.56 -7.93
CA TRP A 64 13.33 -12.12 -6.70
C TRP A 64 14.82 -11.91 -6.94
N GLY A 65 15.27 -10.67 -6.78
CA GLY A 65 16.70 -10.37 -6.69
C GLY A 65 17.18 -10.33 -5.25
N THR A 66 18.48 -10.20 -5.05
CA THR A 66 19.06 -9.91 -3.73
C THR A 66 19.69 -8.52 -3.77
N PRO A 67 19.36 -7.63 -2.83
CA PRO A 67 20.01 -6.32 -2.73
C PRO A 67 21.52 -6.45 -2.58
N LYS A 68 22.25 -5.53 -3.25
CA LYS A 68 23.72 -5.46 -3.15
C LYS A 68 24.19 -4.92 -1.79
N ARG A 69 23.35 -4.14 -1.12
CA ARG A 69 23.55 -3.59 0.23
C ARG A 69 22.27 -3.74 1.04
N ASP A 70 22.38 -3.58 2.35
CA ASP A 70 21.21 -3.65 3.23
C ASP A 70 20.29 -2.45 2.96
N ILE A 71 18.98 -2.71 2.85
CA ILE A 71 17.99 -1.66 2.66
C ILE A 71 17.69 -1.03 4.03
N SER A 72 18.00 0.26 4.18
CA SER A 72 17.79 0.98 5.45
C SER A 72 16.85 2.17 5.34
N ASN A 73 16.52 2.61 4.13
CA ASN A 73 15.72 3.81 3.86
C ASN A 73 15.13 3.74 2.44
N LYS A 74 14.28 4.73 2.12
CA LYS A 74 13.64 4.84 0.80
C LYS A 74 14.61 4.91 -0.37
N THR A 75 15.74 5.61 -0.23
CA THR A 75 16.73 5.74 -1.31
C THR A 75 17.33 4.38 -1.65
N ASP A 76 17.64 3.57 -0.64
CA ASP A 76 18.13 2.20 -0.85
C ASP A 76 17.10 1.33 -1.57
N GLN A 77 15.84 1.35 -1.11
CA GLN A 77 14.76 0.56 -1.71
C GLN A 77 14.52 0.97 -3.16
N GLN A 78 14.48 2.27 -3.45
CA GLN A 78 14.30 2.78 -4.80
C GLN A 78 15.48 2.43 -5.73
N GLU A 79 16.72 2.46 -5.22
CA GLU A 79 17.88 2.02 -6.00
C GLU A 79 17.80 0.53 -6.31
N TYR A 80 17.39 -0.28 -5.33
CA TYR A 80 17.19 -1.71 -5.51
C TYR A 80 16.06 -2.01 -6.51
N ASP A 81 14.92 -1.33 -6.42
CA ASP A 81 13.78 -1.49 -7.33
C ASP A 81 14.16 -1.16 -8.78
N ARG A 82 14.90 -0.06 -9.01
CA ARG A 82 15.41 0.31 -10.35
C ARG A 82 16.37 -0.73 -10.94
N ALA A 83 17.02 -1.53 -10.10
CA ALA A 83 17.93 -2.57 -10.53
C ALA A 83 17.25 -3.92 -10.82
N GLN A 84 15.95 -4.07 -10.50
CA GLN A 84 15.23 -5.33 -10.71
C GLN A 84 14.66 -5.43 -12.12
N PHE A 85 14.49 -6.67 -12.57
CA PHE A 85 13.75 -6.94 -13.81
C PHE A 85 12.30 -6.52 -13.65
N ALA A 86 11.75 -5.87 -14.68
CA ALA A 86 10.35 -5.55 -14.73
C ALA A 86 9.51 -6.84 -14.67
N ILE A 87 8.55 -6.89 -13.75
CA ILE A 87 7.53 -7.93 -13.73
C ILE A 87 6.45 -7.45 -14.71
N PRO A 88 6.17 -8.19 -15.80
CA PRO A 88 5.20 -7.71 -16.76
C PRO A 88 3.83 -7.52 -16.09
N GLY A 89 3.06 -6.55 -16.55
CA GLY A 89 1.78 -6.21 -15.95
C GLY A 89 1.83 -5.52 -14.58
N ILE A 90 3.02 -5.30 -14.00
CA ILE A 90 3.20 -4.62 -12.72
C ILE A 90 3.88 -3.27 -12.93
N GLU A 91 3.31 -2.23 -12.34
CA GLU A 91 3.94 -0.92 -12.19
C GLU A 91 3.99 -0.57 -10.70
N VAL A 92 5.00 0.20 -10.29
CA VAL A 92 5.20 0.56 -8.88
C VAL A 92 5.47 2.04 -8.74
N ALA A 93 5.02 2.60 -7.62
CA ALA A 93 5.38 3.91 -7.14
C ALA A 93 6.71 3.87 -6.38
N ALA A 94 7.06 5.02 -5.80
CA ALA A 94 8.09 5.06 -4.78
C ALA A 94 7.67 4.27 -3.53
N THR A 95 8.62 4.05 -2.63
CA THR A 95 8.41 3.30 -1.39
C THR A 95 8.95 4.11 -0.22
N GLU A 96 8.15 4.25 0.83
CA GLU A 96 8.53 4.88 2.09
C GLU A 96 8.86 3.78 3.11
N VAL A 97 10.02 3.91 3.74
CA VAL A 97 10.65 2.80 4.49
C VAL A 97 10.77 3.16 5.95
N PHE A 98 10.05 2.44 6.80
CA PHE A 98 10.17 2.56 8.23
C PHE A 98 11.41 1.84 8.75
N ALA A 99 12.52 2.57 8.88
CA ALA A 99 13.82 2.04 9.26
C ALA A 99 13.84 1.38 10.65
N THR A 100 14.83 0.51 10.92
CA THR A 100 15.06 0.09 12.31
C THR A 100 15.66 1.24 13.11
N PHE A 101 15.29 1.33 14.40
CA PHE A 101 15.92 2.30 15.31
C PHE A 101 16.43 1.59 16.55
N PRO A 102 17.70 1.17 16.57
CA PRO A 102 18.30 0.68 17.79
C PRO A 102 18.41 1.81 18.83
N GLY A 103 17.74 1.65 19.97
CA GLY A 103 18.15 2.33 21.21
C GLY A 103 17.48 3.66 21.57
N ARG A 104 16.22 3.92 21.23
CA ARG A 104 15.47 5.02 21.86
C ARG A 104 14.57 4.54 22.98
N ASN A 105 14.79 5.10 24.17
CA ASN A 105 13.95 4.88 25.35
C ASN A 105 12.62 5.64 25.16
N ALA A 106 11.49 4.92 25.25
CA ALA A 106 10.14 5.35 24.89
C ALA A 106 9.46 6.37 25.82
N VAL A 107 10.22 7.22 26.52
CA VAL A 107 9.64 8.21 27.46
C VAL A 107 9.78 9.61 26.84
N THR A 108 8.66 10.12 26.32
CA THR A 108 8.48 11.48 25.77
C THR A 108 9.62 11.93 24.85
N LEU A 109 9.82 11.20 23.76
CA LEU A 109 10.73 11.63 22.71
C LEU A 109 10.09 12.79 21.95
N ALA A 110 10.85 13.87 21.76
CA ALA A 110 10.46 14.92 20.84
C ALA A 110 10.21 14.30 19.45
N PRO A 111 9.26 14.85 18.67
CA PRO A 111 9.04 14.42 17.29
C PRO A 111 10.36 14.41 16.50
N MET A 112 10.56 13.40 15.67
CA MET A 112 11.69 13.39 14.74
C MET A 112 11.54 14.43 13.64
N GLY A 113 12.58 14.55 12.81
CA GLY A 113 12.55 15.38 11.61
C GLY A 113 12.72 16.87 11.92
N SER A 114 12.06 17.72 11.14
CA SER A 114 12.22 19.17 11.21
C SER A 114 10.94 19.91 10.82
N GLY A 115 10.38 20.67 11.77
CA GLY A 115 9.19 21.49 11.56
C GLY A 115 7.89 20.67 11.56
N ASP A 116 6.84 21.18 10.92
CA ASP A 116 5.57 20.48 10.69
C ASP A 116 5.63 19.65 9.40
N LEU A 117 4.69 18.72 9.20
CA LEU A 117 4.51 18.10 7.89
C LEU A 117 4.05 19.15 6.87
N ILE A 118 4.58 19.05 5.66
CA ILE A 118 4.25 19.93 4.54
C ILE A 118 3.50 19.10 3.51
N ASP A 119 2.48 19.70 2.90
CA ASP A 119 1.75 19.10 1.78
C ASP A 119 2.51 19.33 0.47
N HIS A 120 3.02 18.26 -0.15
CA HIS A 120 3.77 18.28 -1.41
C HIS A 120 2.92 17.86 -2.62
N GLY A 121 1.61 17.67 -2.44
CA GLY A 121 0.71 17.19 -3.49
C GLY A 121 0.48 15.68 -3.44
N GLY A 122 0.24 15.01 -4.56
CA GLY A 122 -0.04 13.56 -4.52
C GLY A 122 -1.38 13.18 -3.89
N ALA A 123 -1.58 11.90 -3.59
CA ALA A 123 -2.88 11.36 -3.15
C ALA A 123 -2.93 11.11 -1.64
N VAL A 124 -4.06 11.48 -1.02
CA VAL A 124 -4.42 11.17 0.37
C VAL A 124 -5.68 10.30 0.36
N LEU A 125 -5.78 9.35 1.27
CA LEU A 125 -6.89 8.41 1.36
C LEU A 125 -7.67 8.63 2.64
N ASN A 126 -8.82 9.29 2.53
CA ASN A 126 -9.76 9.40 3.64
C ASN A 126 -10.58 8.12 3.88
N GLU A 127 -10.49 7.16 2.97
CA GLU A 127 -11.10 5.84 3.08
C GLU A 127 -10.12 4.78 2.59
N ILE A 128 -10.00 3.70 3.36
CA ILE A 128 -9.07 2.60 3.07
C ILE A 128 -9.68 1.25 3.46
N HIS A 129 -9.45 0.25 2.62
CA HIS A 129 -9.91 -1.11 2.79
C HIS A 129 -8.72 -2.05 3.04
N ILE A 130 -8.67 -2.63 4.22
CA ILE A 130 -7.56 -3.44 4.70
C ILE A 130 -7.72 -4.89 4.21
N TYR A 131 -6.68 -5.40 3.55
CA TYR A 131 -6.55 -6.77 3.09
C TYR A 131 -5.23 -7.39 3.60
N PRO A 132 -5.22 -8.09 4.74
CA PRO A 132 -4.06 -8.82 5.21
C PRO A 132 -3.80 -10.04 4.32
N ILE A 133 -2.55 -10.22 3.92
CA ILE A 133 -2.06 -11.38 3.19
C ILE A 133 -1.02 -12.07 4.07
N PHE A 134 -1.30 -13.31 4.50
CA PHE A 134 -0.32 -14.11 5.24
C PHE A 134 0.46 -15.00 4.28
N TRP A 135 1.69 -14.60 3.95
CA TRP A 135 2.60 -15.31 3.05
C TRP A 135 3.69 -16.10 3.80
N GLY A 136 3.60 -17.42 3.74
CA GLY A 136 4.56 -18.34 4.33
C GLY A 136 3.93 -19.61 4.89
N PRO A 137 4.71 -20.70 5.03
CA PRO A 137 4.25 -21.93 5.65
C PRO A 137 3.87 -21.70 7.12
N THR A 138 2.89 -22.48 7.61
CA THR A 138 2.25 -22.32 8.93
C THR A 138 3.12 -22.75 10.12
N THR A 139 4.38 -23.11 9.91
CA THR A 139 5.22 -23.79 10.91
C THR A 139 6.23 -22.88 11.62
N ALA A 140 6.56 -21.71 11.07
CA ALA A 140 7.44 -20.71 11.70
C ALA A 140 6.82 -19.30 11.59
N GLY A 141 6.90 -18.48 12.66
CA GLY A 141 6.41 -17.09 12.71
C GLY A 141 4.88 -16.92 12.72
N PHE A 142 4.13 -17.78 12.03
CA PHE A 142 2.69 -17.68 11.81
C PHE A 142 1.87 -18.72 12.59
N SER A 143 2.00 -18.73 13.91
CA SER A 143 1.07 -19.51 14.74
C SER A 143 -0.38 -19.05 14.52
N ALA A 144 -1.35 -19.93 14.79
CA ALA A 144 -2.77 -19.58 14.70
C ALA A 144 -3.09 -18.34 15.56
N SER A 145 -2.52 -18.26 16.77
CA SER A 145 -2.69 -17.12 17.69
C SER A 145 -2.09 -15.82 17.16
N TYR A 146 -1.00 -15.88 16.38
CA TYR A 146 -0.40 -14.70 15.75
C TYR A 146 -1.36 -14.13 14.70
N LYS A 147 -1.82 -14.97 13.77
CA LYS A 147 -2.78 -14.56 12.73
C LYS A 147 -4.08 -14.04 13.34
N SER A 148 -4.65 -14.76 14.32
CA SER A 148 -5.91 -14.36 14.95
C SER A 148 -5.80 -13.02 15.69
N SER A 149 -4.66 -12.75 16.33
CA SER A 149 -4.48 -11.50 17.07
C SER A 149 -4.39 -10.29 16.13
N ILE A 150 -3.75 -10.45 14.97
CA ILE A 150 -3.67 -9.42 13.92
C ILE A 150 -5.06 -9.19 13.31
N THR A 151 -5.82 -10.25 12.99
CA THR A 151 -7.19 -10.10 12.47
C THR A 151 -8.14 -9.48 13.50
N ASN A 152 -7.95 -9.77 14.79
CA ASN A 152 -8.72 -9.14 15.87
C ASN A 152 -8.39 -7.64 15.98
N PHE A 153 -7.11 -7.27 15.82
CA PHE A 153 -6.69 -5.88 15.74
C PHE A 153 -7.35 -5.17 14.55
N PHE A 154 -7.34 -5.77 13.36
CA PHE A 154 -8.02 -5.19 12.19
C PHE A 154 -9.52 -5.07 12.37
N THR A 155 -10.15 -5.98 13.10
CA THR A 155 -11.57 -5.86 13.45
C THR A 155 -11.81 -4.65 14.37
N ALA A 156 -10.91 -4.42 15.32
CA ALA A 156 -11.01 -3.35 16.32
C ALA A 156 -10.76 -1.95 15.76
N ILE A 157 -9.85 -1.78 14.80
CA ILE A 157 -9.53 -0.47 14.22
C ILE A 157 -10.56 0.02 13.21
N GLN A 158 -11.52 -0.82 12.79
CA GLN A 158 -12.53 -0.42 11.81
C GLN A 158 -13.36 0.75 12.31
N CYS A 159 -13.59 1.72 11.43
CA CYS A 159 -14.47 2.84 11.72
C CYS A 159 -15.00 3.50 10.43
N GLY A 160 -16.09 4.27 10.56
CA GLY A 160 -16.75 4.95 9.44
C GLY A 160 -17.91 4.15 8.84
N ALA A 161 -18.41 4.62 7.69
CA ALA A 161 -19.61 4.09 7.05
C ALA A 161 -19.46 2.59 6.71
N GLY A 162 -20.48 1.79 7.06
CA GLY A 162 -20.49 0.35 6.78
C GLY A 162 -19.64 -0.50 7.72
N THR A 163 -19.11 0.07 8.80
CA THR A 163 -18.35 -0.66 9.83
C THR A 163 -19.12 -0.74 11.15
N PRO A 164 -18.72 -1.61 12.10
CA PRO A 164 -19.33 -1.65 13.43
C PRO A 164 -19.24 -0.31 14.19
N THR A 165 -18.20 0.48 13.93
CA THR A 165 -17.94 1.76 14.59
C THR A 165 -18.22 2.92 13.63
N LEU A 166 -19.42 3.51 13.68
CA LEU A 166 -19.82 4.53 12.71
C LEU A 166 -18.96 5.81 12.71
N THR A 167 -18.22 6.09 13.79
CA THR A 167 -17.35 7.27 13.91
C THR A 167 -15.94 6.86 14.30
N CYS A 168 -14.94 7.30 13.52
CA CYS A 168 -13.55 7.25 13.94
C CYS A 168 -13.30 8.28 15.04
N ASN A 169 -12.76 7.81 16.17
CA ASN A 169 -12.37 8.61 17.33
C ASN A 169 -11.03 8.08 17.88
N GLY A 170 -10.23 8.97 18.47
CA GLY A 170 -8.97 8.61 19.14
C GLY A 170 -7.82 8.46 18.13
N HIS A 171 -7.27 7.25 17.96
CA HIS A 171 -6.04 7.08 17.19
C HIS A 171 -6.18 7.40 15.70
N SER A 172 -7.25 6.96 15.06
CA SER A 172 -7.49 7.24 13.65
C SER A 172 -7.83 8.70 13.38
N ASP A 173 -8.08 9.52 14.39
CA ASP A 173 -8.31 10.96 14.20
C ASP A 173 -7.05 11.70 13.80
N ALA A 174 -5.87 11.12 14.04
CA ALA A 174 -4.61 11.74 13.69
C ALA A 174 -4.49 12.06 12.20
N VAL A 175 -5.05 11.20 11.34
CA VAL A 175 -4.96 11.40 9.89
C VAL A 175 -5.96 12.43 9.34
N LYS A 176 -6.97 12.83 10.12
CA LYS A 176 -8.03 13.78 9.68
C LYS A 176 -7.45 15.08 9.17
N GLU A 177 -6.41 15.59 9.83
CA GLU A 177 -5.85 16.89 9.47
C GLU A 177 -5.10 16.93 8.16
N TYR A 178 -4.78 15.77 7.60
CA TYR A 178 -4.02 15.61 6.37
C TYR A 178 -4.92 15.33 5.14
N PHE A 179 -6.25 15.18 5.30
CA PHE A 179 -7.14 14.83 4.19
C PHE A 179 -7.50 15.95 3.20
N ARG A 180 -6.88 17.14 3.26
CA ARG A 180 -7.09 18.32 2.37
C ARG A 180 -8.54 18.83 2.21
N THR A 181 -9.54 18.10 2.70
CA THR A 181 -10.94 18.48 2.64
C THR A 181 -11.20 19.65 3.58
N LYS A 182 -12.01 20.62 3.12
CA LYS A 182 -12.29 21.87 3.85
C LYS A 182 -12.80 21.66 5.28
N ASN A 183 -13.40 20.51 5.56
CA ASN A 183 -13.94 20.16 6.88
C ASN A 183 -13.24 18.97 7.55
N LYS A 184 -12.10 18.48 7.02
CA LYS A 184 -11.34 17.34 7.56
C LYS A 184 -12.25 16.15 7.90
N VAL A 185 -12.76 15.49 6.86
CA VAL A 185 -13.68 14.36 6.99
C VAL A 185 -13.12 13.28 7.92
N SER A 186 -14.00 12.59 8.66
CA SER A 186 -13.58 11.42 9.41
C SER A 186 -13.04 10.34 8.47
N PRO A 187 -11.98 9.61 8.87
CA PRO A 187 -11.51 8.49 8.08
C PRO A 187 -12.59 7.42 7.96
N ILE A 188 -12.40 6.52 7.01
CA ILE A 188 -13.13 5.27 6.90
C ILE A 188 -12.08 4.16 6.80
N ILE A 189 -12.09 3.23 7.73
CA ILE A 189 -11.17 2.10 7.78
C ILE A 189 -12.02 0.84 7.81
N LYS A 190 -11.98 0.03 6.74
CA LYS A 190 -12.74 -1.23 6.66
C LYS A 190 -11.80 -2.41 6.62
N PHE A 191 -12.12 -3.48 7.34
CA PHE A 191 -11.42 -4.76 7.22
C PHE A 191 -12.19 -5.64 6.24
N SER A 192 -11.66 -5.75 5.01
CA SER A 192 -12.44 -6.22 3.86
C SER A 192 -12.24 -7.69 3.49
N GLY A 193 -11.20 -8.34 4.00
CA GLY A 193 -10.95 -9.76 3.77
C GLY A 193 -9.53 -10.16 4.11
N VAL A 194 -9.23 -11.46 4.10
CA VAL A 194 -7.90 -12.01 4.37
C VAL A 194 -7.51 -12.99 3.26
N TYR A 195 -6.26 -12.93 2.84
CA TYR A 195 -5.65 -13.91 1.94
C TYR A 195 -4.56 -14.71 2.63
N THR A 196 -4.26 -15.89 2.10
CA THR A 196 -3.16 -16.73 2.58
C THR A 196 -2.45 -17.33 1.39
N ASP A 197 -1.12 -17.29 1.43
CA ASP A 197 -0.23 -18.04 0.55
C ASP A 197 0.71 -18.87 1.43
N THR A 198 0.72 -20.19 1.25
CA THR A 198 1.56 -21.11 2.02
C THR A 198 2.93 -21.38 1.41
N THR A 199 3.23 -20.80 0.24
CA THR A 199 4.56 -20.85 -0.38
C THR A 199 5.56 -20.04 0.42
N ASN A 200 6.85 -20.27 0.18
CA ASN A 200 7.90 -19.53 0.87
C ASN A 200 7.97 -18.09 0.34
N PRO A 201 8.03 -17.07 1.21
CA PRO A 201 8.32 -15.70 0.80
C PRO A 201 9.81 -15.49 0.45
N PRO A 202 10.19 -14.34 -0.12
CA PRO A 202 11.58 -13.94 -0.33
C PRO A 202 12.42 -14.05 0.95
N THR A 203 13.64 -14.57 0.81
CA THR A 203 14.60 -14.72 1.92
C THR A 203 15.56 -13.53 2.06
N SER A 204 15.55 -12.61 1.09
CA SER A 204 16.22 -11.30 1.12
C SER A 204 15.17 -10.21 0.92
N SER A 205 15.54 -8.94 1.20
CA SER A 205 14.61 -7.81 1.08
C SER A 205 13.88 -7.85 -0.26
N PRO A 206 12.54 -7.87 -0.27
CA PRO A 206 11.78 -7.91 -1.50
C PRO A 206 11.84 -6.58 -2.23
N SER A 207 11.70 -6.60 -3.56
CA SER A 207 11.44 -5.39 -4.32
C SER A 207 9.99 -4.97 -4.15
N THR A 208 9.71 -3.69 -4.36
CA THR A 208 8.34 -3.17 -4.31
C THR A 208 7.45 -3.91 -5.31
N ALA A 209 7.97 -4.15 -6.53
CA ALA A 209 7.28 -4.88 -7.57
C ALA A 209 6.94 -6.31 -7.16
N SER A 210 7.78 -6.95 -6.34
CA SER A 210 7.52 -8.30 -5.84
C SER A 210 6.32 -8.34 -4.89
N ILE A 211 6.17 -7.36 -4.02
CA ILE A 211 5.04 -7.31 -3.07
C ILE A 211 3.74 -6.90 -3.76
N VAL A 212 3.79 -5.97 -4.72
CA VAL A 212 2.63 -5.63 -5.56
C VAL A 212 2.19 -6.83 -6.39
N ALA A 213 3.13 -7.58 -6.96
CA ALA A 213 2.84 -8.81 -7.69
C ALA A 213 2.22 -9.88 -6.78
N GLU A 214 2.71 -10.04 -5.55
CA GLU A 214 2.16 -10.97 -4.57
C GLU A 214 0.70 -10.65 -4.23
N ALA A 215 0.41 -9.39 -3.93
CA ALA A 215 -0.95 -8.94 -3.65
C ALA A 215 -1.90 -9.21 -4.82
N ALA A 216 -1.48 -8.88 -6.05
CA ALA A 216 -2.25 -9.20 -7.25
C ALA A 216 -2.44 -10.72 -7.42
N LYS A 217 -1.39 -11.51 -7.23
CA LYS A 217 -1.42 -12.98 -7.35
C LYS A 217 -2.50 -13.59 -6.46
N VAL A 218 -2.49 -13.31 -5.16
CA VAL A 218 -3.43 -13.95 -4.22
C VAL A 218 -4.88 -13.50 -4.45
N VAL A 219 -5.09 -12.22 -4.78
CA VAL A 219 -6.42 -11.70 -5.12
C VAL A 219 -6.97 -12.40 -6.35
N LYS A 220 -6.17 -12.48 -7.41
CA LYS A 220 -6.58 -13.11 -8.67
C LYS A 220 -6.75 -14.63 -8.56
N ALA A 221 -5.87 -15.32 -7.82
CA ALA A 221 -6.00 -16.75 -7.54
C ALA A 221 -7.29 -17.09 -6.77
N SER A 222 -7.83 -16.15 -5.99
CA SER A 222 -9.13 -16.29 -5.32
C SER A 222 -10.35 -16.01 -6.22
N GLY A 223 -10.14 -15.61 -7.48
CA GLY A 223 -11.20 -15.15 -8.39
C GLY A 223 -11.65 -13.71 -8.14
N GLY A 224 -10.95 -12.97 -7.27
CA GLY A 224 -11.27 -11.59 -6.90
C GLY A 224 -10.81 -10.53 -7.91
N THR A 225 -11.18 -9.29 -7.61
CA THR A 225 -10.69 -8.07 -8.27
C THR A 225 -9.90 -7.24 -7.27
N LEU A 226 -8.85 -6.56 -7.75
CA LEU A 226 -8.11 -5.61 -6.93
C LEU A 226 -9.00 -4.43 -6.57
N ASP A 227 -8.87 -3.98 -5.32
CA ASP A 227 -9.60 -2.85 -4.77
C ASP A 227 -8.74 -1.57 -4.91
N PRO A 228 -9.21 -0.54 -5.63
CA PRO A 228 -8.48 0.72 -5.75
C PRO A 228 -8.31 1.49 -4.42
N MET A 229 -9.13 1.17 -3.42
CA MET A 229 -9.03 1.71 -2.05
C MET A 229 -8.34 0.70 -1.11
N GLY A 230 -7.84 -0.40 -1.67
CA GLY A 230 -7.23 -1.49 -0.93
C GLY A 230 -5.81 -1.16 -0.47
N LEU A 231 -5.57 -1.34 0.83
CA LEU A 231 -4.24 -1.53 1.40
C LEU A 231 -4.02 -3.02 1.63
N TYR A 232 -3.17 -3.59 0.79
CA TYR A 232 -2.77 -4.99 0.87
C TYR A 232 -1.53 -5.13 1.75
N LEU A 233 -1.74 -5.58 2.98
CA LEU A 233 -0.67 -5.76 3.97
C LEU A 233 -0.09 -7.16 3.84
N VAL A 234 1.10 -7.26 3.24
CA VAL A 234 1.77 -8.54 2.99
C VAL A 234 2.64 -8.90 4.19
N PHE A 235 2.07 -9.73 5.07
CA PHE A 235 2.78 -10.32 6.19
C PHE A 235 3.60 -11.50 5.71
N THR A 236 4.90 -11.54 6.04
CA THR A 236 5.73 -12.73 5.80
C THR A 236 6.08 -13.45 7.09
N ASN A 237 6.20 -14.78 7.01
CA ASN A 237 6.49 -15.62 8.18
C ASN A 237 7.97 -15.61 8.59
N ASN A 238 8.83 -14.96 7.80
CA ASN A 238 10.24 -14.74 8.02
C ASN A 238 10.57 -13.24 8.13
N TYR A 239 11.74 -12.96 8.72
CA TYR A 239 12.42 -11.69 8.56
C TYR A 239 13.52 -11.85 7.50
N PRO A 240 13.47 -11.11 6.38
CA PRO A 240 14.41 -11.29 5.29
C PRO A 240 15.83 -10.82 5.65
N THR A 241 16.82 -11.34 4.94
CA THR A 241 18.20 -10.83 4.95
C THR A 241 18.30 -9.52 4.15
N ARG A 242 19.39 -8.75 4.31
CA ARG A 242 19.60 -7.46 3.64
C ARG A 242 18.57 -6.38 4.01
N VAL A 243 18.06 -6.44 5.25
CA VAL A 243 17.04 -5.53 5.74
C VAL A 243 17.47 -4.87 7.03
N ASN A 244 17.35 -3.55 7.05
CA ASN A 244 17.50 -2.68 8.19
C ASN A 244 16.27 -1.75 8.33
N PHE A 245 15.08 -2.31 8.13
CA PHE A 245 13.78 -1.68 8.31
C PHE A 245 12.81 -2.61 9.04
N CYS A 246 11.73 -2.06 9.57
CA CYS A 246 10.67 -2.80 10.25
C CYS A 246 9.49 -3.11 9.32
N ALA A 247 9.16 -2.18 8.45
CA ALA A 247 8.23 -2.35 7.33
C ALA A 247 8.47 -1.24 6.30
N TRP A 248 7.62 -1.21 5.29
CA TRP A 248 7.48 -0.11 4.36
C TRP A 248 6.11 -0.16 3.71
N HIS A 249 5.65 0.96 3.16
CA HIS A 249 4.47 1.02 2.30
C HIS A 249 4.79 1.65 0.94
N SER A 250 3.94 1.34 -0.03
CA SER A 250 4.05 1.81 -1.41
C SER A 250 2.70 1.73 -2.11
N ALA A 251 2.68 2.13 -3.38
CA ALA A 251 1.59 1.86 -4.31
C ALA A 251 2.10 1.14 -5.54
N GLY A 252 1.21 0.43 -6.21
CA GLY A 252 1.48 -0.13 -7.52
C GLY A 252 0.21 -0.39 -8.28
N SER A 253 0.36 -0.92 -9.48
CA SER A 253 -0.77 -1.35 -10.28
C SER A 253 -0.55 -2.70 -10.91
N TYR A 254 -1.68 -3.33 -11.22
CA TYR A 254 -1.75 -4.55 -11.99
C TYR A 254 -2.57 -4.33 -13.26
N LYS A 255 -2.03 -4.81 -14.38
CA LYS A 255 -2.73 -4.93 -15.67
C LYS A 255 -2.59 -6.36 -16.19
N PRO A 256 -3.70 -7.08 -16.44
CA PRO A 256 -3.65 -8.47 -16.89
C PRO A 256 -3.10 -8.60 -18.32
N THR A 257 -3.37 -7.61 -19.18
CA THR A 257 -2.85 -7.55 -20.55
C THR A 257 -2.32 -6.15 -20.86
N SER A 258 -1.58 -6.01 -21.98
CA SER A 258 -1.09 -4.71 -22.46
C SER A 258 -2.20 -3.72 -22.82
N THR A 259 -3.41 -4.20 -23.07
CA THR A 259 -4.59 -3.41 -23.45
C THR A 259 -5.54 -3.15 -22.29
N SER A 260 -5.32 -3.80 -21.14
CA SER A 260 -6.17 -3.63 -19.96
C SER A 260 -5.86 -2.33 -19.23
N ALA A 261 -6.89 -1.68 -18.69
CA ALA A 261 -6.71 -0.58 -17.75
C ALA A 261 -6.02 -1.10 -16.48
N ALA A 262 -4.98 -0.39 -16.03
CA ALA A 262 -4.28 -0.72 -14.79
C ALA A 262 -5.15 -0.37 -13.58
N THR A 263 -5.22 -1.28 -12.61
CA THR A 263 -5.85 -1.02 -11.31
C THR A 263 -4.75 -0.68 -10.31
N TRP A 264 -4.73 0.56 -9.83
CA TRP A 264 -3.80 1.04 -8.80
C TRP A 264 -4.34 0.74 -7.41
N PHE A 265 -3.47 0.35 -6.49
CA PHE A 265 -3.78 0.04 -5.09
C PHE A 265 -2.53 0.26 -4.22
N THR A 266 -2.69 0.28 -2.90
CA THR A 266 -1.57 0.43 -1.96
C THR A 266 -1.16 -0.92 -1.38
N VAL A 267 0.11 -1.04 -1.03
CA VAL A 267 0.70 -2.22 -0.40
C VAL A 267 1.54 -1.80 0.78
N ALA A 268 1.65 -2.67 1.77
CA ALA A 268 2.67 -2.54 2.81
C ALA A 268 3.31 -3.89 3.09
N TYR A 269 4.64 -3.91 3.21
CA TYR A 269 5.41 -5.11 3.49
C TYR A 269 5.67 -5.24 4.99
N MET A 270 5.18 -6.33 5.57
CA MET A 270 5.18 -6.59 7.01
C MET A 270 5.99 -7.86 7.33
N PRO A 271 7.34 -7.79 7.43
CA PRO A 271 8.12 -8.95 7.80
C PRO A 271 7.84 -9.41 9.23
N PHE A 272 8.23 -10.64 9.58
CA PHE A 272 8.12 -11.12 10.95
C PHE A 272 9.12 -10.38 11.88
N VAL A 273 8.72 -9.23 12.41
CA VAL A 273 9.58 -8.35 13.23
C VAL A 273 9.78 -8.81 14.68
N GLY A 274 9.12 -9.89 15.12
CA GLY A 274 9.07 -10.27 16.53
C GLY A 274 10.43 -10.54 17.18
N THR A 275 11.41 -10.97 16.39
CA THR A 275 12.80 -11.24 16.82
C THR A 275 13.81 -10.20 16.34
N SER A 276 13.37 -9.15 15.62
CA SER A 276 14.26 -8.15 15.04
C SER A 276 14.64 -7.07 16.05
N ALA A 277 15.93 -6.88 16.26
CA ALA A 277 16.45 -5.80 17.10
C ALA A 277 16.14 -4.44 16.45
N GLY A 278 15.55 -3.52 17.22
CA GLY A 278 15.15 -2.19 16.72
C GLY A 278 13.72 -2.12 16.17
N CYS A 279 13.06 -3.27 15.95
CA CYS A 279 11.63 -3.33 15.60
C CYS A 279 10.76 -3.95 16.71
N SER A 280 11.38 -4.75 17.56
CA SER A 280 10.67 -5.52 18.57
C SER A 280 10.24 -4.66 19.77
N SER A 281 8.99 -4.82 20.19
CA SER A 281 8.36 -4.14 21.32
C SER A 281 8.95 -4.52 22.69
N GLY A 282 9.81 -5.55 22.77
CA GLY A 282 10.46 -5.94 24.02
C GLY A 282 11.51 -4.96 24.53
N ASN A 283 11.97 -4.04 23.68
CA ASN A 283 12.93 -2.99 24.06
C ASN A 283 12.24 -1.69 24.50
N ILE A 284 10.91 -1.68 24.65
CA ILE A 284 10.16 -0.51 25.09
C ILE A 284 10.24 -0.44 26.63
N PRO A 285 10.80 0.64 27.22
CA PRO A 285 10.65 0.91 28.64
C PRO A 285 9.16 0.96 28.97
N ARG A 286 8.69 0.07 29.85
CA ARG A 286 7.30 0.06 30.29
C ARG A 286 7.10 1.26 31.22
N PRO A 287 6.28 2.27 30.88
CA PRO A 287 5.95 3.30 31.85
C PRO A 287 5.28 2.62 33.05
N VAL A 288 5.73 2.95 34.26
CA VAL A 288 5.17 2.41 35.51
C VAL A 288 3.66 2.65 35.49
N GLY A 289 2.87 1.59 35.65
CA GLY A 289 1.40 1.67 35.68
C GLY A 289 0.67 1.44 34.35
N ARG A 290 1.35 1.23 33.22
CA ARG A 290 0.68 0.82 31.97
C ARG A 290 0.53 -0.71 31.86
N PRO A 291 -0.63 -1.24 31.41
CA PRO A 291 -0.97 -2.67 31.45
C PRO A 291 0.02 -3.54 30.66
N THR A 292 0.14 -4.82 31.01
CA THR A 292 0.91 -5.81 30.25
C THR A 292 0.45 -5.86 28.79
N PHE A 293 1.33 -6.26 27.88
CA PHE A 293 0.97 -6.53 26.49
C PHE A 293 -0.29 -7.41 26.44
N LYS A 294 -1.25 -7.02 25.59
CA LYS A 294 -2.49 -7.80 25.35
C LYS A 294 -2.16 -9.13 24.66
N THR A 295 -1.02 -9.16 23.96
CA THR A 295 -0.60 -10.27 23.11
C THR A 295 0.87 -10.65 23.32
N SER A 296 1.41 -11.55 22.50
CA SER A 296 2.85 -11.83 22.50
C SER A 296 3.62 -10.62 21.97
N GLN A 297 4.86 -10.46 22.42
CA GLN A 297 5.77 -9.42 21.95
C GLN A 297 5.85 -9.33 20.41
N SER A 298 5.88 -10.46 19.71
CA SER A 298 5.88 -10.51 18.25
C SER A 298 4.63 -9.91 17.61
N VAL A 299 3.46 -10.10 18.24
CA VAL A 299 2.19 -9.54 17.77
C VAL A 299 2.14 -8.04 18.06
N ASP A 300 2.50 -7.60 19.27
CA ASP A 300 2.52 -6.17 19.59
C ASP A 300 3.50 -5.40 18.70
N SER A 301 4.66 -6.00 18.38
CA SER A 301 5.66 -5.39 17.48
C SER A 301 5.07 -5.17 16.08
N VAL A 302 4.45 -6.21 15.51
CA VAL A 302 3.91 -6.09 14.16
C VAL A 302 2.66 -5.21 14.12
N ILE A 303 1.83 -5.18 15.17
CA ILE A 303 0.66 -4.29 15.24
C ILE A 303 1.11 -2.83 15.24
N ASN A 304 2.13 -2.47 16.02
CA ASN A 304 2.69 -1.11 16.01
C ASN A 304 3.15 -0.68 14.61
N VAL A 305 3.93 -1.54 13.96
CA VAL A 305 4.44 -1.27 12.62
C VAL A 305 3.29 -1.24 11.61
N THR A 306 2.28 -2.10 11.78
CA THR A 306 1.06 -2.10 10.96
C THR A 306 0.30 -0.79 11.05
N THR A 307 0.17 -0.21 12.24
CA THR A 307 -0.53 1.07 12.41
C THR A 307 0.22 2.24 11.84
N HIS A 308 1.55 2.23 11.99
CA HIS A 308 2.44 3.22 11.38
C HIS A 308 2.23 3.27 9.86
N GLU A 309 2.43 2.14 9.17
CA GLU A 309 2.30 2.08 7.72
C GLU A 309 0.85 2.33 7.25
N LEU A 310 -0.16 1.94 8.04
CA LEU A 310 -1.56 2.21 7.72
C LEU A 310 -1.83 3.72 7.67
N TYR A 311 -1.42 4.46 8.70
CA TYR A 311 -1.73 5.89 8.77
C TYR A 311 -0.87 6.71 7.82
N GLU A 312 0.40 6.33 7.65
CA GLU A 312 1.23 6.89 6.59
C GLU A 312 0.66 6.62 5.20
N THR A 313 0.16 5.41 4.91
CA THR A 313 -0.54 5.17 3.64
C THR A 313 -1.78 6.06 3.46
N MET A 314 -2.50 6.39 4.54
CA MET A 314 -3.67 7.28 4.44
C MET A 314 -3.27 8.74 4.15
N THR A 315 -2.13 9.19 4.65
CA THR A 315 -1.64 10.56 4.46
C THR A 315 -0.74 10.70 3.23
N ASP A 316 -0.02 9.66 2.85
CA ASP A 316 0.86 9.57 1.70
C ASP A 316 0.76 8.21 1.01
N SER A 317 -0.35 8.02 0.30
CA SER A 317 -0.61 6.73 -0.36
C SER A 317 0.33 6.41 -1.53
N LEU A 318 1.07 7.40 -2.04
CA LEU A 318 1.87 7.32 -3.26
C LEU A 318 1.06 6.92 -4.53
N LEU A 319 -0.28 6.87 -4.45
CA LEU A 319 -1.20 6.58 -5.55
C LEU A 319 -1.16 7.69 -6.60
N ASN A 320 -0.25 7.57 -7.56
CA ASN A 320 0.10 8.46 -8.69
C ASN A 320 1.62 8.75 -8.80
N ASN A 321 2.45 8.03 -8.05
CA ASN A 321 3.90 8.24 -7.98
C ASN A 321 4.30 9.62 -7.47
N ARG A 322 3.47 10.23 -6.59
CA ARG A 322 3.77 11.49 -5.93
C ARG A 322 3.49 11.39 -4.44
N TYR A 323 4.38 12.02 -3.70
CA TYR A 323 4.33 12.18 -2.26
C TYR A 323 3.32 13.24 -1.83
N ALA A 324 2.80 13.08 -0.62
CA ALA A 324 1.82 13.96 -0.01
C ALA A 324 2.30 14.66 1.25
N TRP A 325 2.35 14.00 2.40
CA TRP A 325 2.60 14.67 3.67
C TRP A 325 3.90 14.21 4.31
N TYR A 326 4.94 15.01 4.15
CA TYR A 326 6.23 14.80 4.81
C TYR A 326 6.88 16.13 5.17
N ASP A 327 7.75 16.14 6.17
CA ASP A 327 8.47 17.35 6.58
C ASP A 327 9.70 17.64 5.71
N SER A 328 10.40 18.74 5.96
CA SER A 328 11.59 19.10 5.14
C SER A 328 12.76 18.10 5.22
N ALA A 329 12.76 17.21 6.22
CA ALA A 329 13.74 16.15 6.40
C ALA A 329 13.27 14.80 5.82
N GLY A 330 12.05 14.74 5.27
CA GLY A 330 11.49 13.54 4.65
C GLY A 330 10.74 12.62 5.60
N TYR A 331 10.41 13.08 6.81
CA TYR A 331 9.66 12.28 7.80
C TYR A 331 8.16 12.47 7.63
N GLU A 332 7.40 11.38 7.66
CA GLU A 332 5.94 11.36 7.66
C GLU A 332 5.35 11.40 9.09
N ASN A 333 4.02 11.32 9.23
CA ASN A 333 3.35 11.40 10.54
C ASN A 333 3.76 10.27 11.49
N GLY A 334 3.91 9.04 10.96
CA GLY A 334 4.30 7.87 11.73
C GLY A 334 5.77 7.95 12.11
N ASP A 335 6.64 8.28 11.16
CA ASP A 335 8.08 8.44 11.35
C ASP A 335 8.42 9.40 12.49
N LYS A 336 7.72 10.55 12.54
CA LYS A 336 7.99 11.57 13.56
C LYS A 336 7.70 11.09 14.97
N CYS A 337 6.79 10.14 15.13
CA CYS A 337 6.41 9.55 16.39
C CYS A 337 6.90 8.12 16.59
N ALA A 338 7.79 7.65 15.70
CA ALA A 338 8.39 6.35 15.77
C ALA A 338 8.90 6.03 17.19
N TRP A 339 8.44 4.90 17.73
CA TRP A 339 8.80 4.36 19.04
C TRP A 339 8.29 5.15 20.26
N ASN A 340 7.42 6.14 20.05
CA ASN A 340 6.64 6.73 21.14
C ASN A 340 5.38 5.90 21.40
N TYR A 341 5.48 4.87 22.26
CA TYR A 341 4.36 3.97 22.62
C TYR A 341 3.37 4.61 23.62
N GLY A 342 2.98 5.84 23.31
CA GLY A 342 2.02 6.63 24.07
C GLY A 342 0.59 6.14 23.92
N SER A 343 0.23 5.43 22.84
CA SER A 343 -1.17 5.23 22.47
C SER A 343 -1.65 3.78 22.58
N THR A 344 -2.96 3.60 22.60
CA THR A 344 -3.59 2.27 22.46
C THR A 344 -4.80 2.29 21.54
N ILE A 345 -5.06 1.17 20.87
CA ILE A 345 -6.27 0.93 20.08
C ILE A 345 -6.90 -0.34 20.61
N ASN A 346 -8.04 -0.26 21.28
CA ASN A 346 -8.71 -1.41 21.92
C ASN A 346 -7.72 -2.26 22.76
N GLY A 347 -6.89 -1.59 23.55
CA GLY A 347 -5.88 -2.19 24.41
C GLY A 347 -4.63 -2.75 23.71
N TYR A 348 -4.56 -2.73 22.38
CA TYR A 348 -3.32 -2.98 21.65
C TYR A 348 -2.41 -1.75 21.76
N ARG A 349 -1.14 -1.96 22.10
CA ARG A 349 -0.17 -0.86 22.18
C ARG A 349 0.35 -0.50 20.81
N VAL A 350 0.34 0.78 20.51
CA VAL A 350 0.81 1.35 19.25
C VAL A 350 1.57 2.64 19.55
N GLN A 351 2.39 3.07 18.61
CA GLN A 351 3.01 4.37 18.67
C GLN A 351 1.96 5.48 18.55
N SER A 352 2.29 6.68 18.99
CA SER A 352 1.54 7.88 18.66
C SER A 352 1.73 8.26 17.19
N GLU A 353 0.90 9.17 16.70
CA GLU A 353 0.99 9.80 15.38
C GLU A 353 1.23 11.30 15.54
N TYR A 354 2.03 11.89 14.64
CA TYR A 354 2.34 13.31 14.72
C TYR A 354 1.14 14.14 14.27
N LEU A 355 0.88 15.24 14.99
CA LEU A 355 -0.10 16.24 14.58
C LEU A 355 0.59 17.60 14.43
N ASN A 356 0.44 18.22 13.26
CA ASN A 356 0.80 19.61 13.01
C ASN A 356 0.02 20.55 13.95
N SER A 357 -1.25 20.25 14.25
CA SER A 357 -2.09 21.13 15.08
C SER A 357 -1.62 21.29 16.52
N THR A 358 -0.94 20.28 17.07
CA THR A 358 -0.37 20.31 18.42
C THR A 358 1.16 20.28 18.43
N GLN A 359 1.79 20.12 17.26
CA GLN A 359 3.24 19.99 17.06
C GLN A 359 3.86 18.91 17.96
N SER A 360 3.15 17.79 18.15
CA SER A 360 3.51 16.78 19.14
C SER A 360 3.08 15.37 18.72
N CYS A 361 3.55 14.38 19.49
CA CYS A 361 3.10 12.99 19.43
C CYS A 361 2.18 12.69 20.64
N PRO A 362 0.90 13.07 20.61
CA PRO A 362 -0.01 12.90 21.74
C PRO A 362 -0.32 11.43 22.03
N ASP A 363 -0.77 11.14 23.26
CA ASP A 363 -1.40 9.85 23.58
C ASP A 363 -2.80 9.82 22.95
N LEU A 364 -3.00 8.92 21.98
CA LEU A 364 -4.22 8.76 21.22
C LEU A 364 -4.94 7.45 21.57
N THR A 365 -5.10 7.20 22.86
CA THR A 365 -5.82 6.02 23.36
C THR A 365 -7.28 6.01 22.89
N SER A 366 -7.68 4.88 22.30
CA SER A 366 -9.03 4.57 21.82
C SER A 366 -9.47 3.20 22.32
N ASN A 367 -10.76 3.07 22.63
CA ASN A 367 -11.37 1.84 23.14
C ASN A 367 -11.76 0.87 22.03
#